data_AF-A0A842NBV1-F1
#
_entry.id   AF-A0A842NBV1-F1
#
_cell.length_a   1.000
_cell.length_b   1.000
_cell.length_c   1.000
_cell.angle_alpha   90.00
_cell.angle_beta   90.00
_cell.angle_gamma   90.00
#
_symmetry.space_group_name_H-M   'P 1'
#
loop_
_entity.id
_entity.type
_entity.pdbx_description
1 polymer ?
#
loop_
_entity_poly.entity_id
_entity_poly.type
_entity_poly.pdbx_seq_one_letter_code
_entity_poly.pdbx_strand_id
1 'polypeptide(L)'
;GVTLGYTSFQLSSRVPVVLSLAASTFLSASTLTEGDSLTVTVRVTDQDGEAVSDAEVTGTFNGEDFTLSHRESGNYEATLSTDDLEAGTYSVYIGVEKAGYPGVTDSSSITIEQRPVSPTNDTSSGQTGIPGFPGLSIAIGAALATIGAARIRRRGL
;
A
#
# COMPACT_ATOMS: atom_id res chain seq x y z
N GLY A 1 57.38 -31.02 -42.25
CA GLY A 1 56.62 -31.44 -41.07
C GLY A 1 56.07 -30.21 -40.40
N VAL A 2 54.79 -30.21 -40.03
CA VAL A 2 54.12 -29.08 -39.36
C VAL A 2 53.85 -29.46 -37.90
N THR A 3 54.44 -28.73 -36.97
CA THR A 3 54.21 -28.89 -35.53
C THR A 3 53.03 -28.01 -35.13
N LEU A 4 51.91 -28.62 -34.77
CA LEU A 4 50.77 -27.91 -34.20
C LEU A 4 51.03 -27.72 -32.71
N GLY A 5 51.30 -26.47 -32.31
CA GLY A 5 51.38 -26.10 -30.90
C GLY A 5 49.98 -26.09 -30.29
N TYR A 6 49.76 -26.91 -29.28
CA TYR A 6 48.54 -26.85 -28.46
C TYR A 6 48.82 -25.91 -27.29
N THR A 7 48.22 -24.72 -27.30
CA THR A 7 48.15 -23.87 -26.10
C THR A 7 47.10 -24.46 -25.17
N SER A 8 47.52 -25.08 -24.07
CA SER A 8 46.62 -25.48 -22.99
C SER A 8 46.30 -24.26 -22.12
N PHE A 9 45.05 -23.78 -22.18
CA PHE A 9 44.54 -22.81 -21.22
C PHE A 9 44.02 -23.58 -20.00
N GLN A 10 44.78 -23.58 -18.90
CA GLN A 10 44.29 -24.08 -17.62
C GLN A 10 43.41 -22.98 -16.99
N LEU A 11 42.11 -23.01 -17.27
CA LEU A 11 41.15 -22.11 -16.64
C LEU A 11 40.88 -22.61 -15.21
N SER A 12 41.78 -22.31 -14.27
CA SER A 12 41.53 -22.54 -12.84
C SER A 12 40.69 -21.40 -12.27
N SER A 13 39.50 -21.18 -12.83
CA SER A 13 38.52 -20.25 -12.24
C SER A 13 37.78 -20.99 -11.14
N ARG A 14 38.19 -20.73 -9.89
CA ARG A 14 37.32 -21.00 -8.75
C ARG A 14 36.14 -20.03 -8.85
N VAL A 15 35.01 -20.49 -9.38
CA VAL A 15 33.77 -19.72 -9.32
C VAL A 15 33.33 -19.72 -7.85
N PRO A 16 33.32 -18.56 -7.16
CA PRO A 16 32.76 -18.52 -5.82
C PRO A 16 31.27 -18.86 -5.91
N VAL A 17 30.83 -19.87 -5.15
CA VAL A 17 29.39 -20.06 -4.90
C VAL A 17 28.98 -18.93 -3.98
N VAL A 18 28.34 -17.91 -4.54
CA VAL A 18 27.72 -16.84 -3.77
C VAL A 18 26.33 -17.30 -3.37
N LEU A 19 26.08 -17.32 -2.07
CA LEU A 19 24.76 -17.56 -1.52
C LEU A 19 23.84 -16.37 -1.84
N SER A 20 22.56 -16.58 -2.14
CA SER A 20 21.62 -15.49 -2.46
C SER A 20 20.27 -15.64 -1.77
N LEU A 21 19.85 -14.62 -1.03
CA LEU A 21 18.52 -14.56 -0.44
C LEU A 21 17.50 -14.02 -1.45
N ALA A 22 16.28 -14.54 -1.35
CA ALA A 22 15.09 -14.00 -1.97
C ALA A 22 14.11 -13.60 -0.87
N ALA A 23 13.62 -12.36 -0.96
CA ALA A 23 12.53 -11.86 -0.13
C ALA A 23 11.27 -11.74 -0.98
N SER A 24 10.14 -12.20 -0.46
CA SER A 24 8.82 -12.04 -1.09
C SER A 24 7.90 -11.34 -0.10
N THR A 25 7.55 -10.09 -0.41
CA THR A 25 6.67 -9.27 0.43
C THR A 25 5.20 -9.46 0.01
N PHE A 26 4.34 -9.64 1.01
CA PHE A 26 2.90 -9.77 0.87
C PHE A 26 2.22 -8.74 1.78
N LEU A 27 1.43 -7.87 1.18
CA LEU A 27 0.60 -6.92 1.90
C LEU A 27 -0.82 -7.48 2.03
N SER A 28 -1.43 -7.32 3.21
CA SER A 28 -2.81 -7.78 3.42
C SER A 28 -3.84 -7.03 2.57
N ALA A 29 -3.50 -5.82 2.13
CA ALA A 29 -4.28 -5.03 1.20
C ALA A 29 -3.34 -4.20 0.31
N SER A 30 -3.82 -3.79 -0.87
CA SER A 30 -3.17 -2.78 -1.72
C SER A 30 -3.77 -1.38 -1.52
N THR A 31 -4.93 -1.31 -0.86
CA THR A 31 -5.67 -0.09 -0.53
C THR A 31 -6.19 -0.19 0.90
N LEU A 32 -5.96 0.81 1.74
CA LEU A 32 -6.47 0.89 3.11
C LEU A 32 -7.17 2.22 3.35
N THR A 33 -8.06 2.29 4.32
CA THR A 33 -8.66 3.55 4.76
C THR A 33 -7.85 4.13 5.90
N GLU A 34 -7.83 5.46 6.06
CA GLU A 34 -7.22 6.11 7.22
C GLU A 34 -7.73 5.50 8.55
N GLY A 35 -6.79 4.99 9.35
CA GLY A 35 -7.07 4.29 10.61
C GLY A 35 -7.18 2.76 10.50
N ASP A 36 -6.97 2.17 9.32
CA ASP A 36 -6.86 0.72 9.18
C ASP A 36 -5.45 0.22 9.56
N SER A 37 -5.36 -1.06 9.94
CA SER A 37 -4.10 -1.75 10.19
C SER A 37 -3.61 -2.50 8.94
N LEU A 38 -2.36 -2.28 8.54
CA LEU A 38 -1.70 -3.03 7.48
C LEU A 38 -0.87 -4.16 8.07
N THR A 39 -1.17 -5.41 7.74
CA THR A 39 -0.26 -6.52 8.03
C THR A 39 0.66 -6.78 6.84
N VAL A 40 1.96 -6.69 7.10
CA VAL A 40 3.06 -6.96 6.16
C VAL A 40 3.66 -8.31 6.50
N THR A 41 3.65 -9.23 5.54
CA THR A 41 4.28 -10.54 5.67
C THR A 41 5.43 -10.65 4.67
N VAL A 42 6.60 -11.05 5.13
CA VAL A 42 7.78 -11.25 4.29
C VAL A 42 8.23 -12.69 4.40
N ARG A 43 8.32 -13.38 3.27
CA ARG A 43 8.90 -14.73 3.19
C ARG A 43 10.34 -14.63 2.70
N VAL A 44 11.27 -15.16 3.48
CA VAL A 44 12.69 -15.20 3.15
C VAL A 44 13.09 -16.62 2.78
N THR A 45 13.66 -16.79 1.58
CA THR A 45 14.19 -18.08 1.09
C THR A 45 15.62 -17.92 0.57
N ASP A 46 16.36 -19.02 0.52
CA ASP A 46 17.65 -19.10 -0.17
C ASP A 46 17.46 -19.40 -1.67
N GLN A 47 18.55 -19.42 -2.42
CA GLN A 47 18.66 -19.78 -3.83
C GLN A 47 18.06 -21.15 -4.18
N ASP A 48 18.05 -22.08 -3.22
CA ASP A 48 17.48 -23.43 -3.33
C ASP A 48 15.97 -23.44 -3.03
N GLY A 49 15.39 -22.28 -2.68
CA GLY A 49 13.97 -22.12 -2.30
C GLY A 49 13.67 -22.56 -0.87
N GLU A 50 14.69 -22.95 -0.10
CA GLU A 50 14.58 -23.30 1.31
C GLU A 50 14.33 -22.06 2.16
N ALA A 51 13.46 -22.18 3.16
CA ALA A 51 13.14 -21.08 4.06
C ALA A 51 14.35 -20.73 4.95
N VAL A 52 14.64 -19.43 5.08
CA VAL A 52 15.74 -18.96 5.93
C VAL A 52 15.18 -18.38 7.22
N SER A 53 15.42 -19.12 8.31
CA SER A 53 15.19 -18.64 9.68
C SER A 53 16.39 -17.85 10.20
N ASP A 54 16.16 -17.04 11.24
CA ASP A 54 17.17 -16.18 11.89
C ASP A 54 17.78 -15.12 10.96
N ALA A 55 17.01 -14.64 9.98
CA ALA A 55 17.33 -13.44 9.23
C ALA A 55 16.79 -12.21 9.97
N GLU A 56 17.53 -11.12 9.89
CA GLU A 56 17.11 -9.83 10.38
C GLU A 56 16.28 -9.17 9.27
N VAL A 57 14.98 -8.98 9.53
CA VAL A 57 14.07 -8.35 8.58
C VAL A 57 13.63 -7.01 9.16
N THR A 58 14.07 -5.95 8.51
CA THR A 58 13.71 -4.57 8.82
C THR A 58 12.89 -3.99 7.68
N GLY A 59 12.16 -2.93 7.94
CA GLY A 59 11.49 -2.18 6.91
C GLY A 59 11.38 -0.72 7.27
N THR A 60 11.07 0.09 6.26
CA THR A 60 10.80 1.51 6.43
C THR A 60 9.45 1.81 5.80
N PHE A 61 8.56 2.42 6.56
CA PHE A 61 7.23 2.82 6.12
C PHE A 61 6.96 4.26 6.55
N ASN A 62 6.60 5.12 5.59
CA ASN A 62 6.44 6.56 5.81
C ASN A 62 7.66 7.24 6.49
N GLY A 63 8.88 6.74 6.22
CA GLY A 63 10.10 7.23 6.85
C GLY A 63 10.33 6.77 8.29
N GLU A 64 9.46 5.92 8.82
CA GLU A 64 9.63 5.25 10.12
C GLU A 64 10.12 3.82 9.91
N ASP A 65 11.17 3.44 10.65
CA ASP A 65 11.74 2.11 10.60
C ASP A 65 10.99 1.15 11.54
N PHE A 66 10.68 -0.04 11.05
CA PHE A 66 10.02 -1.11 11.80
C PHE A 66 10.77 -2.44 11.62
N THR A 67 10.63 -3.33 12.59
CA THR A 67 11.23 -4.68 12.55
C THR A 67 10.14 -5.72 12.44
N LEU A 68 10.32 -6.72 11.56
CA LEU A 68 9.37 -7.81 11.43
C LEU A 68 9.74 -8.94 12.40
N SER A 69 8.72 -9.50 13.06
CA SER A 69 8.89 -10.62 13.98
C SER A 69 8.89 -11.93 13.22
N HIS A 70 9.90 -12.77 13.44
CA HIS A 70 9.93 -14.13 12.90
C HIS A 70 8.76 -14.94 13.46
N ARG A 71 7.97 -15.56 12.58
CA ARG A 71 6.84 -16.43 12.93
C ARG A 71 7.27 -17.89 12.86
N GLU A 72 7.35 -18.44 11.66
CA GLU A 72 7.72 -19.83 11.41
C GLU A 72 8.08 -20.03 9.93
N SER A 73 8.96 -20.98 9.62
CA SER A 73 9.34 -21.37 8.26
C SER A 73 9.83 -20.19 7.39
N GLY A 74 10.68 -19.32 7.94
CA GLY A 74 11.23 -18.16 7.24
C GLY A 74 10.21 -17.06 6.89
N ASN A 75 9.04 -17.08 7.54
CA ASN A 75 8.05 -16.02 7.43
C ASN A 75 8.22 -15.02 8.59
N TYR A 76 8.20 -13.74 8.24
CA TYR A 76 8.31 -12.61 9.15
C TYR A 76 7.07 -11.73 9.00
N GLU A 77 6.58 -11.18 10.10
CA GLU A 77 5.35 -10.41 10.10
C GLU A 77 5.49 -9.14 10.94
N ALA A 78 4.90 -8.04 10.44
CA ALA A 78 4.67 -6.82 11.19
C ALA A 78 3.28 -6.27 10.91
N THR A 79 2.70 -5.62 11.90
CA THR A 79 1.46 -4.87 11.77
C THR A 79 1.77 -3.39 11.90
N LEU A 80 1.39 -2.60 10.90
CA LEU A 80 1.59 -1.16 10.83
C LEU A 80 0.23 -0.46 10.99
N SER A 81 0.17 0.58 11.82
CA SER A 81 -1.02 1.42 11.94
C SER A 81 -0.99 2.54 10.91
N THR A 82 -2.14 2.85 10.32
CA THR A 82 -2.30 3.99 9.39
C THR A 82 -3.10 5.15 9.99
N ASP A 83 -3.29 5.16 11.31
CA ASP A 83 -4.09 6.16 12.02
C ASP A 83 -3.62 7.60 11.82
N ASP A 84 -2.31 7.81 11.75
CA ASP A 84 -1.68 9.13 11.59
C ASP A 84 -1.22 9.41 10.15
N LEU A 85 -1.67 8.61 9.17
CA LEU A 85 -1.33 8.80 7.76
C LEU A 85 -2.46 9.52 7.03
N GLU A 86 -2.10 10.56 6.26
CA GLU A 86 -3.03 11.20 5.33
C GLU A 86 -3.25 10.31 4.10
N ALA A 87 -4.41 10.45 3.46
CA ALA A 87 -4.65 9.78 2.18
C ALA A 87 -3.58 10.10 1.13
N GLY A 88 -3.05 9.05 0.51
CA GLY A 88 -1.91 9.14 -0.39
C GLY A 88 -1.32 7.77 -0.73
N THR A 89 -0.30 7.76 -1.58
CA THR A 89 0.44 6.53 -1.91
C THR A 89 1.74 6.50 -1.12
N TYR A 90 1.96 5.42 -0.38
CA TYR A 90 3.14 5.20 0.45
C TYR A 90 3.94 4.02 -0.07
N SER A 91 5.25 4.10 0.07
CA SER A 91 6.18 3.01 -0.22
C SER A 91 6.61 2.33 1.08
N VAL A 92 6.48 1.00 1.10
CA VAL A 92 7.02 0.11 2.11
C VAL A 92 8.33 -0.44 1.56
N TYR A 93 9.43 -0.16 2.23
CA TYR A 93 10.72 -0.76 1.93
C TYR A 93 10.99 -1.87 2.93
N ILE A 94 11.53 -2.99 2.46
CA ILE A 94 11.91 -4.13 3.28
C ILE A 94 13.37 -4.42 3.02
N GLY A 95 14.15 -4.58 4.09
CA GLY A 95 15.53 -5.04 4.07
C GLY A 95 15.63 -6.37 4.80
N VAL A 96 16.36 -7.31 4.23
CA VAL A 96 16.66 -8.60 4.84
C VAL A 96 18.17 -8.76 4.89
N GLU A 97 18.69 -9.00 6.09
CA GLU A 97 20.10 -9.23 6.35
C GLU A 97 20.32 -10.57 7.05
N LYS A 98 21.33 -11.33 6.61
CA LYS A 98 21.72 -12.59 7.23
C LYS A 98 23.23 -12.77 7.09
N ALA A 99 23.88 -13.14 8.20
CA ALA A 99 25.30 -13.46 8.17
C ALA A 99 25.58 -14.60 7.17
N GLY A 100 26.54 -14.38 6.26
CA GLY A 100 26.91 -15.31 5.19
C GLY A 100 26.17 -15.11 3.87
N TYR A 101 25.19 -14.20 3.84
CA TYR A 101 24.42 -13.86 2.64
C TYR A 101 24.56 -12.37 2.32
N PRO A 102 24.50 -11.97 1.04
CA PRO A 102 24.29 -10.57 0.69
C PRO A 102 22.89 -10.14 1.14
N GLY A 103 22.77 -8.93 1.69
CA GLY A 103 21.47 -8.36 2.04
C GLY A 103 20.60 -8.15 0.80
N VAL A 104 19.29 -8.35 0.95
CA VAL A 104 18.30 -8.14 -0.11
C VAL A 104 17.31 -7.08 0.33
N THR A 105 16.92 -6.22 -0.60
CA THR A 105 15.89 -5.21 -0.38
C THR A 105 14.73 -5.43 -1.32
N ASP A 106 13.51 -5.28 -0.81
CA ASP A 106 12.28 -5.32 -1.57
C ASP A 106 11.45 -4.06 -1.31
N SER A 107 10.56 -3.71 -2.23
CA SER A 107 9.72 -2.54 -2.07
C SER A 107 8.31 -2.79 -2.60
N SER A 108 7.32 -2.33 -1.86
CA SER A 108 5.91 -2.41 -2.24
C SER A 108 5.22 -1.08 -2.03
N SER A 109 4.16 -0.81 -2.80
CA SER A 109 3.36 0.41 -2.66
C SER A 109 1.97 0.10 -2.12
N ILE A 110 1.49 0.94 -1.21
CA ILE A 110 0.14 0.90 -0.65
C ILE A 110 -0.54 2.27 -0.87
N THR A 111 -1.83 2.26 -1.18
CA THR A 111 -2.64 3.49 -1.24
C THR A 111 -3.52 3.60 0.00
N ILE A 112 -3.47 4.74 0.68
CA ILE A 112 -4.37 5.09 1.78
C ILE A 112 -5.44 6.02 1.23
N GLU A 113 -6.71 5.65 1.43
CA GLU A 113 -7.88 6.44 1.06
C GLU A 113 -8.44 7.17 2.28
N GLN A 114 -8.99 8.37 2.06
CA GLN A 114 -9.62 9.12 3.14
C GLN A 114 -10.79 8.33 3.72
N ARG A 115 -10.91 8.34 5.04
CA ARG A 115 -12.10 7.78 5.68
C ARG A 115 -13.32 8.59 5.23
N PRO A 116 -14.34 7.98 4.60
CA PRO A 116 -15.51 8.72 4.17
C PRO A 116 -16.18 9.32 5.42
N VAL A 117 -16.09 10.64 5.57
CA VAL A 117 -16.90 11.35 6.56
C VAL A 117 -18.33 11.26 6.06
N SER A 118 -19.16 10.52 6.80
CA SER A 118 -20.61 10.67 6.61
C SER A 118 -20.92 12.16 6.78
N PRO A 119 -21.71 12.78 5.89
CA PRO A 119 -22.14 14.15 6.12
C PRO A 119 -22.79 14.19 7.50
N THR A 120 -22.18 14.93 8.43
CA THR A 120 -22.93 15.41 9.57
C THR A 120 -24.04 16.25 8.97
N ASN A 121 -25.23 15.68 8.92
CA ASN A 121 -26.44 16.48 8.92
C ASN A 121 -26.43 17.21 10.27
N ASP A 122 -25.64 18.28 10.37
CA ASP A 122 -25.89 19.35 11.30
C ASP A 122 -27.24 19.93 10.89
N THR A 123 -28.29 19.25 11.36
CA THR A 123 -29.65 19.79 11.36
C THR A 123 -29.66 20.88 12.42
N SER A 124 -29.00 22.00 12.14
CA SER A 124 -29.35 23.29 12.74
C SER A 124 -30.52 23.85 11.94
N SER A 125 -31.65 23.15 12.00
CA SER A 125 -32.94 23.71 11.62
C SER A 125 -33.65 24.06 12.92
N GLY A 126 -33.56 25.34 13.30
CA GLY A 126 -34.48 25.95 14.26
C GLY A 126 -33.83 26.73 15.40
N GLN A 127 -33.47 27.99 15.17
CA GLN A 127 -33.99 29.08 16.02
C GLN A 127 -33.76 30.45 15.38
N THR A 128 -34.81 30.98 14.73
CA THR A 128 -35.01 32.42 14.56
C THR A 128 -35.26 33.03 15.93
N GLY A 129 -34.21 33.53 16.57
CA GLY A 129 -34.31 34.39 17.75
C GLY A 129 -34.30 35.86 17.36
N ILE A 130 -35.33 36.34 16.64
CA ILE A 130 -35.66 37.77 16.69
C ILE A 130 -36.47 37.94 17.99
N PRO A 131 -35.99 38.69 19.00
CA PRO A 131 -36.74 38.86 20.24
C PRO A 131 -38.01 39.69 19.96
N GLY A 132 -39.20 39.11 20.15
CA GLY A 132 -40.43 39.90 20.23
C GLY A 132 -41.74 39.28 19.75
N PHE A 133 -41.74 38.14 19.03
CA PHE A 133 -42.98 37.61 18.46
C PHE A 133 -43.13 36.09 18.69
N PRO A 134 -43.86 35.65 19.73
CA PRO A 134 -44.27 34.25 19.81
C PRO A 134 -45.38 33.98 18.77
N GLY A 135 -45.08 33.18 17.75
CA GLY A 135 -46.11 32.40 17.04
C GLY A 135 -46.27 32.54 15.52
N LEU A 136 -45.33 33.12 14.77
CA LEU A 136 -45.45 33.15 13.30
C LEU A 136 -44.20 32.61 12.59
N SER A 137 -44.25 31.35 12.15
CA SER A 137 -43.23 30.72 11.31
C SER A 137 -43.58 30.91 9.84
N ILE A 138 -42.77 31.65 9.07
CA ILE A 138 -42.90 31.74 7.62
C ILE A 138 -41.93 30.73 6.99
N ALA A 139 -42.47 29.63 6.47
CA ALA A 139 -41.71 28.70 5.64
C ALA A 139 -41.55 29.28 4.22
N ILE A 140 -40.32 29.59 3.82
CA ILE A 140 -40.02 29.90 2.41
C ILE A 140 -39.55 28.60 1.76
N GLY A 141 -40.50 27.86 1.16
CA GLY A 141 -40.18 26.73 0.30
C GLY A 141 -39.75 27.22 -1.08
N ALA A 142 -38.48 27.03 -1.44
CA ALA A 142 -38.01 27.23 -2.80
C ALA A 142 -38.23 25.94 -3.62
N ALA A 143 -39.26 25.94 -4.46
CA ALA A 143 -39.42 24.96 -5.53
C ALA A 143 -38.89 25.56 -6.84
N LEU A 144 -37.91 24.93 -7.47
CA LEU A 144 -37.59 25.17 -8.88
C LEU A 144 -37.68 23.84 -9.63
N ALA A 145 -38.87 23.59 -10.19
CA ALA A 145 -39.08 22.61 -11.23
C ALA A 145 -38.47 23.14 -12.53
N THR A 146 -37.55 22.39 -13.15
CA THR A 146 -37.18 22.64 -14.56
C THR A 146 -37.87 21.58 -15.41
N ILE A 147 -38.93 22.00 -16.10
CA ILE A 147 -39.68 21.21 -17.08
C ILE A 147 -38.88 21.24 -18.39
N GLY A 148 -38.18 20.16 -18.70
CA GLY A 148 -37.60 19.92 -20.02
C GLY A 148 -38.62 19.28 -20.95
N ALA A 149 -39.54 20.08 -21.50
CA ALA A 149 -40.42 19.64 -22.59
C ALA A 149 -39.86 20.12 -23.94
N ALA A 150 -39.39 19.19 -24.77
CA ALA A 150 -39.16 19.45 -26.19
C ALA A 150 -39.77 18.32 -27.03
N ARG A 151 -40.97 18.57 -27.57
CA ARG A 151 -41.60 17.74 -28.60
C ARG A 151 -42.15 18.64 -29.70
N ILE A 152 -41.44 18.78 -30.82
CA ILE A 152 -42.04 19.21 -32.10
C ILE A 152 -41.43 18.40 -33.25
N ARG A 153 -42.34 17.78 -34.03
CA ARG A 153 -42.10 17.00 -35.26
C ARG A 153 -41.93 17.93 -36.47
N ARG A 154 -41.16 17.52 -37.49
CA ARG A 154 -41.55 17.73 -38.90
C ARG A 154 -41.16 16.52 -39.76
N ARG A 155 -42.18 15.96 -40.43
CA ARG A 155 -42.07 15.10 -41.62
C ARG A 155 -41.74 15.98 -42.83
N GLY A 156 -40.98 15.44 -43.79
CA GLY A 156 -41.02 15.87 -45.19
C GLY A 156 -39.67 15.90 -45.89
N LEU A 157 -39.27 14.78 -46.49
CA LEU A 157 -39.21 14.53 -47.94
C LEU A 157 -38.76 13.10 -48.18
#